data_AF-A0A6I3G2P9-F1
#
_entry.id   AF-A0A6I3G2P9-F1
#
_cell.length_a   1.000
_cell.length_b   1.000
_cell.length_c   1.000
_cell.angle_alpha   90.00
_cell.angle_beta   90.00
_cell.angle_gamma   90.00
#
_symmetry.space_group_name_H-M   'P 1'
#
loop_
_entity.id
_entity.type
_entity.pdbx_description
1 polymer ?
#
loop_
_entity_poly.entity_id
_entity_poly.type
_entity_poly.pdbx_seq_one_letter_code
_entity_poly.pdbx_strand_id
1 'polypeptide(L)'
;MESLAIIILILFSVALFAGPVAILLSAKKLTQKLESKNEGVFKVLNLLRRLILIVLVILAFTTGFQFLTISGLPLVPRATGLFAIVTSYIALRREFFPQTFVVGSLIRKIRKDK
;
A
#
# COMPACT_ATOMS: atom_id res chain seq x y z
N MET A 1 -27.76 14.05 -7.66
CA MET A 1 -26.76 13.26 -8.42
C MET A 1 -25.34 13.77 -8.19
N GLU A 2 -25.09 15.08 -8.16
CA GLU A 2 -23.73 15.66 -8.01
C GLU A 2 -23.00 15.24 -6.73
N SER A 3 -23.68 15.21 -5.58
CA SER A 3 -23.09 14.82 -4.30
C SER A 3 -22.50 13.39 -4.33
N LEU A 4 -23.16 12.44 -5.01
CA LEU A 4 -22.66 11.07 -5.16
C LEU A 4 -21.38 11.03 -6.01
N ALA A 5 -21.32 11.80 -7.10
CA ALA A 5 -20.16 11.85 -7.98
C ALA A 5 -18.92 12.40 -7.25
N ILE A 6 -19.11 13.39 -6.37
CA ILE A 6 -18.03 13.94 -5.55
C ILE A 6 -17.47 12.87 -4.60
N ILE A 7 -18.34 12.11 -3.94
CA ILE A 7 -17.92 11.03 -3.02
C ILE A 7 -17.13 9.95 -3.80
N ILE A 8 -17.61 9.55 -4.98
CA ILE A 8 -16.93 8.56 -5.82
C ILE A 8 -15.55 9.08 -6.26
N LEU A 9 -15.44 10.36 -6.64
CA LEU A 9 -14.17 10.97 -7.02
C LEU A 9 -13.16 10.97 -5.85
N ILE A 10 -13.62 11.24 -4.64
CA ILE A 10 -12.78 11.19 -3.43
C ILE A 10 -12.32 9.75 -3.18
N LEU A 11 -13.22 8.77 -3.23
CA LEU A 11 -12.87 7.35 -3.06
C LEU A 11 -11.89 6.87 -4.13
N PHE A 12 -12.07 7.31 -5.37
CA PHE A 12 -11.17 7.00 -6.47
C PHE A 12 -9.78 7.60 -6.25
N SER A 13 -9.73 8.84 -5.79
CA SER A 13 -8.47 9.51 -5.42
C SER A 13 -7.77 8.78 -4.28
N VAL A 14 -8.51 8.36 -3.25
CA VAL A 14 -7.96 7.55 -2.16
C VAL A 14 -7.39 6.23 -2.68
N ALA A 15 -8.15 5.49 -3.49
CA ALA A 15 -7.70 4.22 -4.06
C ALA A 15 -6.43 4.39 -4.94
N LEU A 16 -6.35 5.49 -5.70
CA LEU A 16 -5.22 5.78 -6.58
C LEU A 16 -3.94 6.18 -5.80
N PHE A 17 -4.08 7.02 -4.76
CA PHE A 17 -2.94 7.63 -4.09
C PHE A 17 -2.52 6.93 -2.81
N ALA A 18 -3.43 6.33 -2.04
CA ALA A 18 -3.10 5.75 -0.73
C ALA A 18 -2.07 4.62 -0.84
N GLY A 19 -2.15 3.79 -1.88
CA GLY A 19 -1.17 2.73 -2.16
C GLY A 19 0.25 3.25 -2.43
N PRO A 20 0.46 4.09 -3.47
CA PRO A 20 1.76 4.71 -3.75
C PRO A 20 2.33 5.51 -2.57
N VAL A 21 1.48 6.24 -1.84
CA VAL A 21 1.91 6.99 -0.64
C VAL A 21 2.37 6.05 0.47
N ALA A 22 1.67 4.94 0.71
CA ALA A 22 2.12 3.93 1.68
C ALA A 22 3.47 3.30 1.30
N ILE A 23 3.70 3.05 0.00
CA ILE A 23 5.00 2.57 -0.51
C ILE A 23 6.11 3.60 -0.28
N LEU A 24 5.80 4.90 -0.48
CA LEU A 24 6.73 6.00 -0.27
C LEU A 24 7.07 6.17 1.22
N LEU A 25 6.09 6.00 2.11
CA LEU A 25 6.30 6.02 3.55
C LEU A 25 7.22 4.87 4.02
N SER A 26 7.13 3.70 3.37
CA SER A 26 8.00 2.55 3.62
C SER A 26 9.38 2.66 2.93
N ALA A 27 9.78 3.86 2.49
CA ALA A 27 11.08 4.05 1.86
C ALA A 27 12.23 3.77 2.83
N LYS A 28 13.17 2.91 2.40
CA LYS A 28 14.38 2.53 3.17
C LYS A 28 15.21 3.74 3.64
N LYS A 29 15.18 4.84 2.87
CA LYS A 29 15.86 6.10 3.21
C LYS A 29 15.21 6.80 4.41
N LEU A 30 13.88 6.70 4.54
CA LEU A 30 13.13 7.28 5.65
C LEU A 30 13.35 6.46 6.92
N THR A 31 13.22 5.13 6.83
CA THR A 31 13.46 4.22 7.95
C THR A 31 14.88 4.35 8.50
N GLN A 32 15.89 4.38 7.62
CA GLN A 32 17.30 4.47 8.03
C GLN A 32 17.64 5.82 8.69
N LYS A 33 17.02 6.93 8.25
CA LYS A 33 17.20 8.24 8.90
C LYS A 33 16.55 8.30 10.29
N LEU A 34 15.42 7.61 10.49
CA LEU A 34 14.73 7.56 11.79
C LEU A 34 15.43 6.59 12.76
N GLU A 35 15.94 5.45 12.28
CA GLU A 35 16.63 4.45 13.12
C GLU A 35 18.06 4.89 13.48
N SER A 36 18.71 5.72 12.65
CA SER A 36 20.05 6.26 12.91
C SER A 36 20.11 7.22 14.11
N LYS A 37 18.98 7.78 14.58
CA LYS A 37 18.93 8.70 15.71
C LYS A 37 18.23 8.04 16.89
N ASN A 38 19.00 7.72 17.93
CA ASN A 38 18.55 6.95 19.10
C ASN A 38 17.74 7.77 20.14
N GLU A 39 17.35 9.01 19.82
CA GLU A 39 16.56 9.84 20.74
C GLU A 39 15.11 9.34 20.78
N GLY A 40 14.50 9.29 21.97
CA GLY A 40 13.15 8.75 22.17
C GLY A 40 12.08 9.35 21.25
N VAL A 41 12.24 10.61 20.83
CA VAL A 41 11.37 11.30 19.86
C VAL A 41 11.35 10.57 18.51
N PHE A 42 12.49 10.11 17.99
CA PHE A 42 12.54 9.40 16.70
C PHE A 42 11.90 8.00 16.76
N LYS A 43 11.90 7.34 17.92
CA LYS A 43 11.15 6.09 18.14
C LYS A 43 9.64 6.32 18.03
N VAL A 44 9.12 7.40 18.64
CA VAL A 44 7.70 7.77 18.55
C VAL A 44 7.32 8.11 17.10
N LEU A 45 8.17 8.86 16.39
CA LEU A 45 7.94 9.16 14.96
C LEU A 45 7.93 7.90 14.09
N ASN A 46 8.80 6.93 14.38
CA ASN A 46 8.83 5.65 13.67
C ASN A 46 7.54 4.84 13.90
N LEU A 47 7.02 4.86 15.13
CA LEU A 47 5.75 4.22 15.48
C LEU A 47 4.58 4.90 14.76
N LEU A 48 4.54 6.24 14.78
CA LEU A 48 3.51 7.03 14.12
C LEU A 48 3.50 6.78 12.60
N ARG A 49 4.67 6.73 11.96
CA ARG A 49 4.80 6.38 10.54
C ARG A 49 4.19 5.01 10.25
N ARG A 50 4.46 4.02 11.09
CA ARG A 50 3.94 2.67 10.93
C ARG A 50 2.42 2.62 11.08
N LEU A 51 1.86 3.36 12.03
CA LEU A 51 0.41 3.49 12.21
C LEU A 51 -0.25 4.12 10.98
N ILE A 52 0.30 5.23 10.47
CA ILE A 52 -0.22 5.89 9.26
C ILE A 52 -0.17 4.94 8.06
N LEU A 53 0.92 4.17 7.91
CA LEU A 53 1.04 3.18 6.84
C LEU A 53 -0.05 2.11 6.94
N ILE A 54 -0.30 1.55 8.13
CA ILE A 54 -1.34 0.55 8.34
C ILE A 54 -2.72 1.13 7.98
N VAL A 55 -3.02 2.35 8.43
CA VAL A 55 -4.29 3.02 8.14
C VAL A 55 -4.46 3.22 6.62
N LEU A 56 -3.43 3.70 5.92
CA LEU A 56 -3.48 3.88 4.47
C LEU A 56 -3.69 2.55 3.73
N VAL A 57 -3.02 1.48 4.17
CA VAL A 57 -3.19 0.13 3.61
C VAL A 57 -4.61 -0.38 3.80
N ILE A 58 -5.19 -0.21 4.99
CA ILE A 58 -6.57 -0.63 5.27
C ILE A 58 -7.56 0.17 4.40
N LEU A 59 -7.37 1.48 4.28
CA LEU A 59 -8.22 2.33 3.45
C LEU A 59 -8.14 1.93 1.97
N ALA A 60 -6.95 1.77 1.43
CA ALA A 60 -6.73 1.37 0.04
C ALA A 60 -7.26 -0.05 -0.24
N PHE A 61 -7.09 -0.99 0.69
CA PHE A 61 -7.62 -2.35 0.55
C PHE A 61 -9.15 -2.37 0.59
N THR A 62 -9.76 -1.66 1.54
CA THR A 62 -11.23 -1.62 1.69
C THR A 62 -11.89 -0.95 0.50
N THR A 63 -11.39 0.22 0.09
CA THR A 63 -11.90 0.94 -1.09
C THR A 63 -11.66 0.17 -2.38
N GLY A 64 -10.49 -0.45 -2.53
CA GLY A 64 -10.18 -1.30 -3.68
C GLY A 64 -11.08 -2.53 -3.77
N PHE A 65 -11.34 -3.18 -2.63
CA PHE A 65 -12.25 -4.32 -2.55
C PHE A 65 -13.70 -3.93 -2.88
N GLN A 66 -14.17 -2.78 -2.41
CA GLN A 66 -15.48 -2.24 -2.79
C GLN A 66 -15.60 -2.03 -4.30
N PHE A 67 -14.58 -1.46 -4.94
CA PHE A 67 -14.61 -1.25 -6.39
C PHE A 67 -14.62 -2.55 -7.22
N LEU A 68 -14.16 -3.66 -6.65
CA LEU A 68 -14.21 -4.97 -7.31
C LEU A 68 -15.53 -5.70 -7.10
N THR A 69 -16.15 -5.51 -5.93
CA THR A 69 -17.38 -6.24 -5.55
C THR A 69 -18.64 -5.59 -6.11
N ILE A 70 -18.64 -4.28 -6.40
CA ILE A 70 -19.83 -3.62 -6.96
C ILE A 70 -20.04 -4.06 -8.42
N SER A 71 -21.14 -4.76 -8.66
CA SER A 71 -21.60 -5.16 -9.99
C SER A 71 -22.06 -3.94 -10.81
N GLY A 72 -21.66 -3.87 -12.08
CA GLY A 72 -22.03 -2.78 -12.98
C GLY A 72 -21.06 -1.59 -13.01
N LEU A 73 -19.97 -1.62 -12.23
CA LEU A 73 -18.92 -0.59 -12.36
C LEU A 73 -18.19 -0.70 -13.70
N PRO A 74 -17.85 0.43 -14.34
CA PRO A 74 -16.99 0.48 -15.52
C PRO A 74 -15.62 -0.16 -15.27
N LEU A 75 -14.90 -0.46 -16.36
CA LEU A 75 -13.59 -1.11 -16.30
C LEU A 75 -12.56 -0.30 -15.50
N VAL A 76 -12.60 1.04 -15.60
CA VAL A 76 -11.61 1.95 -14.99
C VAL A 76 -11.61 1.88 -13.46
N PRO A 77 -12.74 2.07 -12.74
CA PRO A 77 -12.84 1.83 -11.30
C PRO A 77 -12.34 0.47 -10.83
N ARG A 78 -12.61 -0.59 -11.59
CA ARG A 78 -12.14 -1.95 -11.27
C ARG A 78 -10.62 -2.07 -11.39
N ALA A 79 -10.04 -1.51 -12.45
CA ALA A 79 -8.59 -1.49 -12.62
C ALA A 79 -7.91 -0.71 -11.48
N THR A 80 -8.47 0.43 -11.07
CA THR A 80 -7.97 1.15 -9.89
C THR A 80 -8.16 0.40 -8.58
N GLY A 81 -9.24 -0.37 -8.44
CA GLY A 81 -9.43 -1.24 -7.27
C GLY A 81 -8.38 -2.34 -7.17
N LEU A 82 -8.07 -3.01 -8.29
CA LEU A 82 -6.95 -3.96 -8.36
C LEU A 82 -5.62 -3.29 -8.04
N PHE A 83 -5.37 -2.12 -8.63
CA PHE A 83 -4.15 -1.36 -8.38
C PHE A 83 -4.01 -1.00 -6.90
N ALA A 84 -5.08 -0.55 -6.24
CA ALA A 84 -5.09 -0.21 -4.82
C ALA A 84 -4.76 -1.44 -3.95
N ILE A 85 -5.32 -2.62 -4.27
CA ILE A 85 -5.05 -3.86 -3.52
C ILE A 85 -3.59 -4.30 -3.71
N VAL A 86 -3.10 -4.30 -4.96
CA VAL A 86 -1.72 -4.71 -5.27
C VAL A 86 -0.71 -3.78 -4.60
N THR A 87 -0.91 -2.46 -4.68
CA THR A 87 -0.03 -1.48 -4.06
C THR A 87 -0.06 -1.56 -2.53
N SER A 88 -1.23 -1.81 -1.95
CA SER A 88 -1.41 -2.08 -0.51
C SER A 88 -0.62 -3.31 -0.06
N TYR A 89 -0.70 -4.40 -0.83
CA TYR A 89 0.08 -5.61 -0.57
C TYR A 89 1.59 -5.35 -0.63
N ILE A 90 2.05 -4.61 -1.65
CA ILE A 90 3.47 -4.25 -1.79
C ILE A 90 3.94 -3.39 -0.59
N ALA A 91 3.14 -2.39 -0.19
CA ALA A 91 3.47 -1.53 0.96
C ALA A 91 3.58 -2.34 2.26
N LEU A 92 2.60 -3.20 2.55
CA LEU A 92 2.59 -4.05 3.73
C LEU A 92 3.80 -5.00 3.73
N ARG A 93 4.08 -5.63 2.59
CA ARG A 93 5.21 -6.54 2.43
C ARG A 93 6.54 -5.83 2.65
N ARG A 94 6.68 -4.60 2.14
CA ARG A 94 7.91 -3.80 2.27
C ARG A 94 8.21 -3.41 3.73
N GLU A 95 7.17 -3.13 4.52
CA GLU A 95 7.32 -2.67 5.91
C GLU A 95 7.43 -3.82 6.94
N PHE A 96 6.70 -4.91 6.75
CA PHE A 96 6.63 -6.01 7.74
C PHE A 96 7.50 -7.22 7.36
N PHE A 97 7.71 -7.47 6.06
CA PHE A 97 8.40 -8.65 5.57
C PHE A 97 9.49 -8.31 4.53
N PRO A 98 10.50 -7.49 4.88
CA PRO A 98 11.52 -7.07 3.91
C PRO A 98 12.42 -8.20 3.41
N GLN A 99 12.53 -9.32 4.15
CA GLN A 99 13.47 -10.41 3.87
C GLN A 99 12.87 -11.63 3.15
N THR A 100 11.55 -11.84 3.21
CA THR A 100 10.90 -13.00 2.57
C THR A 100 10.47 -12.66 1.14
N PHE A 101 11.43 -12.59 0.21
CA PHE A 101 11.14 -12.69 -1.22
C PHE A 101 10.71 -14.11 -1.57
N VAL A 102 9.46 -14.47 -1.28
CA VAL A 102 8.84 -15.73 -1.73
C VAL A 102 8.93 -15.84 -3.26
N VAL A 103 8.70 -14.72 -3.96
CA VAL A 103 8.86 -14.66 -5.42
C VAL A 103 10.33 -14.73 -5.86
N GLY A 104 11.25 -14.12 -5.10
CA GLY A 104 12.68 -14.17 -5.43
C GLY A 104 13.32 -15.52 -5.16
N SER A 105 12.86 -16.26 -4.14
CA SER A 105 13.28 -17.64 -3.88
C SER A 105 12.71 -18.60 -4.93
N LEU A 106 11.46 -18.42 -5.36
CA LEU A 106 10.88 -19.17 -6.48
C LEU A 106 11.60 -18.91 -7.80
N ILE A 107 11.89 -17.64 -8.15
CA ILE A 107 12.66 -17.29 -9.36
C ILE A 107 14.08 -17.85 -9.29
N ARG A 108 14.74 -17.79 -8.12
CA ARG A 108 16.06 -18.43 -7.93
C ARG A 108 15.99 -19.94 -8.11
N LYS A 109 14.94 -20.59 -7.61
CA LYS A 109 14.76 -22.03 -7.74
C LYS A 109 14.54 -22.44 -9.20
N ILE A 110 13.66 -21.73 -9.91
CA ILE A 110 13.41 -21.94 -11.36
C ILE A 110 14.66 -21.69 -12.20
N ARG A 111 15.49 -20.68 -11.85
CA ARG A 111 16.74 -20.39 -12.56
C ARG A 111 17.86 -21.38 -12.23
N LYS A 112 17.79 -22.11 -11.11
CA LYS A 112 18.80 -23.11 -10.71
C LYS A 112 18.54 -24.49 -11.31
N ASP A 113 17.31 -24.74 -11.78
CA ASP A 113 16.87 -25.96 -12.48
C ASP A 113 16.99 -25.85 -14.02
N LYS A 114 17.54 -24.75 -14.54
CA LYS A 114 17.94 -24.58 -15.94
C LYS A 114 19.47 -24.53 -16.03
#